data_AF-A0AB73NHJ4-F1
#
_entry.id   AF-A0AB73NHJ4-F1
#
_cell.length_a   1.000
_cell.length_b   1.000
_cell.length_c   1.000
_cell.angle_alpha   90.00
_cell.angle_beta   90.00
_cell.angle_gamma   90.00
#
_symmetry.space_group_name_H-M   'P 1'
#
loop_
_entity.id
_entity.type
_entity.pdbx_description
1 polymer ?
#
loop_
_entity_poly.entity_id
_entity_poly.type
_entity_poly.pdbx_seq_one_letter_code
_entity_poly.pdbx_strand_id
1 'polypeptide(L)' 'MTPREIELLTIAKLEHEGHQLTPADQREIHRSIQSGVAYRARFRSMMTSPDYQWDKPAPRR' A
#
# COMPACT_ATOMS: atom_id res chain seq x y z
N MET A 1 -5.92 9.21 -6.76
CA MET A 1 -6.12 7.77 -7.03
C MET A 1 -6.64 7.10 -5.78
N THR A 2 -7.79 6.47 -5.84
CA THR A 2 -8.45 5.79 -4.71
C THR A 2 -7.98 4.34 -4.59
N PRO A 3 -8.11 3.69 -3.42
CA PRO A 3 -7.77 2.28 -3.25
C PRO A 3 -8.50 1.36 -4.26
N ARG A 4 -9.76 1.70 -4.58
CA ARG A 4 -10.57 0.99 -5.56
C ARG A 4 -10.04 1.12 -6.98
N GLU A 5 -9.56 2.30 -7.38
CA GLU A 5 -8.93 2.50 -8.69
C GLU A 5 -7.62 1.70 -8.82
N ILE A 6 -6.83 1.65 -7.74
CA ILE A 6 -5.61 0.83 -7.70
C ILE A 6 -5.95 -0.65 -7.86
N GLU A 7 -6.99 -1.13 -7.17
CA GLU A 7 -7.46 -2.51 -7.27
C GLU A 7 -7.88 -2.86 -8.70
N LEU A 8 -8.73 -2.03 -9.31
CA LEU A 8 -9.20 -2.24 -10.70
C LEU A 8 -8.04 -2.26 -11.70
N LEU A 9 -7.08 -1.34 -11.57
CA LEU A 9 -5.93 -1.30 -12.47
C LEU A 9 -4.95 -2.46 -12.24
N THR A 10 -4.83 -2.92 -11.00
CA THR A 10 -4.00 -4.10 -10.68
C THR A 10 -4.61 -5.35 -11.31
N ILE A 11 -5.92 -5.53 -11.18
CA ILE A 11 -6.66 -6.64 -11.80
C ILE A 11 -6.52 -6.57 -13.33
N ALA A 12 -6.83 -5.42 -13.93
CA ALA A 12 -6.76 -5.25 -15.38
C ALA A 12 -5.36 -5.51 -15.94
N LYS A 13 -4.31 -5.10 -15.21
CA LYS A 13 -2.92 -5.38 -15.59
C LYS A 13 -2.63 -6.88 -15.57
N LEU A 14 -3.00 -7.58 -14.49
CA LEU A 14 -2.75 -9.01 -14.34
C LEU A 14 -3.50 -9.83 -15.40
N GLU A 15 -4.75 -9.47 -15.69
CA GLU A 15 -5.53 -10.10 -16.77
C GLU A 15 -4.88 -9.84 -18.14
N HIS A 16 -4.38 -8.63 -18.38
CA HIS A 16 -3.64 -8.30 -19.63
C HIS A 16 -2.34 -9.10 -19.77
N GLU A 17 -1.65 -9.37 -18.66
CA GLU A 17 -0.46 -10.23 -18.62
C GLU A 17 -0.79 -11.73 -18.76
N GLY A 18 -2.07 -12.09 -18.89
CA GLY A 18 -2.54 -13.46 -19.10
C GLY A 18 -2.77 -14.25 -17.82
N HIS A 19 -2.77 -13.59 -16.66
CA HIS A 19 -3.12 -14.24 -15.39
C HIS A 19 -4.62 -14.48 -15.29
N GLN A 20 -5.01 -15.71 -14.94
CA GLN A 20 -6.39 -16.00 -14.53
C GLN A 20 -6.52 -15.78 -13.03
N LEU A 21 -7.17 -14.68 -12.65
CA LEU A 21 -7.38 -14.35 -11.25
C LEU A 21 -8.57 -15.12 -10.69
N THR A 22 -8.32 -15.89 -9.63
CA THR A 22 -9.38 -16.51 -8.85
C THR A 22 -10.02 -15.47 -7.91
N PRO A 23 -11.22 -15.75 -7.38
CA PRO A 23 -11.80 -14.92 -6.32
C PRO A 23 -10.91 -14.79 -5.07
N ALA A 24 -10.01 -15.75 -4.83
CA ALA A 24 -9.05 -15.66 -3.73
C ALA A 24 -7.95 -14.63 -4.02
N ASP A 25 -7.45 -14.59 -5.26
CA ASP A 25 -6.43 -13.62 -5.68
C ASP A 25 -6.97 -12.20 -5.62
N GLN A 26 -8.22 -11.99 -6.06
CA GLN A 26 -8.89 -10.68 -5.95
C GLN A 26 -9.00 -10.22 -4.49
N ARG A 27 -9.34 -11.13 -3.55
CA ARG A 27 -9.37 -10.81 -2.12
C ARG A 27 -8.00 -10.46 -1.56
N GLU A 28 -6.95 -11.14 -2.00
CA GLU A 28 -5.59 -10.86 -1.53
C GLU A 28 -5.08 -9.52 -2.09
N ILE A 29 -5.37 -9.20 -3.36
CA ILE A 29 -5.09 -7.89 -3.95
C ILE A 29 -5.79 -6.80 -3.14
N HIS A 30 -7.09 -6.97 -2.88
CA HIS A 30 -7.86 -6.03 -2.06
C HIS A 30 -7.23 -5.84 -0.67
N ARG A 31 -6.93 -6.94 0.03
CA ARG A 31 -6.33 -6.93 1.37
C ARG A 31 -4.98 -6.21 1.38
N SER A 32 -4.13 -6.49 0.40
CA SER A 32 -2.80 -5.88 0.28
C SER A 32 -2.90 -4.37 0.06
N ILE A 33 -3.82 -3.92 -0.79
CA ILE A 33 -4.05 -2.49 -1.03
C ILE A 33 -4.58 -1.81 0.24
N GLN A 34 -5.58 -2.39 0.92
CA GLN A 34 -6.11 -1.82 2.17
C GLN A 34 -5.05 -1.75 3.27
N SER A 35 -4.22 -2.78 3.40
CA SER A 35 -3.05 -2.81 4.28
C SER A 35 -2.10 -1.65 3.98
N GLY A 36 -1.74 -1.45 2.70
CA GLY A 36 -0.87 -0.36 2.28
C GLY A 36 -1.45 1.03 2.55
N VAL A 37 -2.76 1.21 2.38
CA VAL A 37 -3.46 2.46 2.70
C VAL A 37 -3.44 2.72 4.20
N ALA A 38 -3.77 1.73 5.02
CA ALA A 38 -3.73 1.84 6.47
C ALA A 38 -2.32 2.13 6.98
N TYR A 39 -1.30 1.48 6.42
CA TYR A 39 0.10 1.75 6.73
C TYR A 39 0.48 3.20 6.42
N ARG A 40 0.15 3.70 5.22
CA ARG A 40 0.43 5.09 4.83
C ARG A 40 -0.30 6.09 5.72
N ALA A 41 -1.53 5.81 6.11
CA ALA A 41 -2.29 6.64 7.04
C ALA A 41 -1.62 6.70 8.41
N ARG A 42 -1.23 5.55 8.97
CA ARG A 42 -0.50 5.46 10.25
C ARG A 42 0.84 6.20 10.18
N PHE A 43 1.60 5.98 9.11
CA PHE A 43 2.88 6.66 8.90
C PHE A 43 2.67 8.17 8.82
N ARG A 44 1.68 8.65 8.06
CA ARG A 44 1.34 10.07 7.99
C ARG A 44 0.99 10.63 9.37
N SER A 45 0.11 9.96 10.11
CA SER A 45 -0.27 10.37 11.47
C SER A 45 0.95 10.45 12.39
N MET A 46 1.86 9.47 12.31
CA MET A 46 3.12 9.47 13.05
C MET A 46 3.95 10.70 12.69
N MET A 47 4.20 10.94 11.40
CA MET A 47 5.01 12.08 10.92
C MET A 47 4.43 13.45 11.29
N THR A 48 3.10 13.56 11.43
CA THR A 48 2.41 14.81 11.80
C THR A 48 2.19 14.96 13.30
N SER A 49 2.57 13.96 14.11
CA SER A 49 2.39 14.01 15.57
C SER A 49 3.32 15.06 16.19
N PRO A 50 2.86 15.86 17.17
CA PRO A 50 3.71 16.82 17.87
C PRO A 50 4.89 16.15 18.60
N ASP A 51 4.73 14.88 18.98
CA ASP A 51 5.78 14.09 19.66
C ASP A 51 6.78 13.47 18.68
N TYR A 52 6.55 13.58 17.37
CA TYR A 52 7.43 12.99 16.38
C TYR A 52 8.72 13.79 16.23
N GLN A 53 9.83 13.15 16.59
CA GLN A 53 11.18 13.67 16.38
C GLN A 53 11.89 12.79 15.37
N TRP A 54 12.35 13.39 14.26
CA TRP A 54 13.19 12.69 13.30
C TRP A 54 14.63 12.65 13.80
N ASP A 55 15.09 11.46 14.19
CA ASP A 55 16.49 11.22 14.53
C ASP A 55 17.30 10.93 13.26
N LYS A 56 18.19 11.86 12.90
CA LYS A 56 19.10 11.65 11.77
C LYS A 56 20.10 10.54 12.14
N PRO A 57 20.22 9.47 11.34
CA PRO A 57 21.19 8.41 11.63
C PRO A 57 22.61 8.98 11.60
N ALA A 58 23.42 8.60 12.59
CA ALA A 58 24.84 8.99 12.64
C ALA A 58 25.59 8.44 11.42
N PRO A 59 26.60 9.15 10.90
CA PRO A 59 27.42 8.65 9.81
C PRO A 59 28.05 7.31 10.21
N ARG A 60 27.89 6.27 9.40
CA ARG A 60 28.64 5.02 9.58
C ARG A 60 30.10 5.33 9.24
N ARG A 61 30.99 5.17 10.23
CA ARG A 61 32.45 5.27 10.06
C ARG A 61 33.00 4.01 9.42
#